data_AF-A0A3D4TX65-F1
#
_entry.id   AF-A0A3D4TX65-F1
#
_cell.length_a   1.000
_cell.length_b   1.000
_cell.length_c   1.000
_cell.angle_alpha   90.00
_cell.angle_beta   90.00
_cell.angle_gamma   90.00
#
_symmetry.space_group_name_H-M   'P 1'
#
loop_
_entity.id
_entity.type
_entity.pdbx_description
1 polymer ?
#
loop_
_entity_poly.entity_id
_entity_poly.type
_entity_poly.pdbx_seq_one_letter_code
_entity_poly.pdbx_strand_id
1 'polypeptide(L)'
;MVGAEMLNRELKDTFVKAKQKIVLLPTCMRLDSDKACVALDNGFERKCVGCSSNCNVGKVFKSLLPHRVDVYLIPHSSDFTKFLQRWKDNEDMALVGVACVLNLLMGGYEMIELNIASQCIFLDHCGCKKHWDDKGIATSINIEQLHKILDISNSKGVLVNRENQSFVA
;
A
#
# COMPACT_ATOMS: atom_id res chain seq x y z
N MET A 1 -15.70 7.64 -4.52
CA MET A 1 -16.64 6.72 -5.18
C MET A 1 -17.36 5.90 -4.12
N VAL A 2 -18.69 5.76 -4.20
CA VAL A 2 -19.52 5.11 -3.15
C VAL A 2 -19.13 3.65 -2.89
N GLY A 3 -18.82 2.86 -3.92
CA GLY A 3 -18.51 1.44 -3.76
C GLY A 3 -17.30 1.17 -2.84
N ALA A 4 -16.21 1.92 -2.98
CA ALA A 4 -15.06 1.79 -2.09
C ALA A 4 -15.38 2.16 -0.63
N GLU A 5 -16.25 3.15 -0.41
CA GLU A 5 -16.69 3.51 0.95
C GLU A 5 -17.57 2.40 1.56
N MET A 6 -18.40 1.73 0.76
CA MET A 6 -19.19 0.58 1.23
C MET A 6 -18.28 -0.57 1.65
N LEU A 7 -17.27 -0.90 0.84
CA LEU A 7 -16.25 -1.91 1.19
C LEU A 7 -15.51 -1.54 2.48
N ASN A 8 -15.11 -0.26 2.61
CA ASN A 8 -14.40 0.23 3.80
C ASN A 8 -15.24 0.07 5.06
N ARG A 9 -16.55 0.32 5.00
CA ARG A 9 -17.45 0.13 6.15
C ARG A 9 -17.62 -1.33 6.51
N GLU A 10 -17.85 -2.18 5.52
CA GLU A 10 -18.04 -3.62 5.71
C GLU A 10 -16.83 -4.26 6.38
N LEU A 11 -15.62 -3.94 5.91
CA LEU A 11 -14.37 -4.55 6.37
C LEU A 11 -13.71 -3.81 7.53
N LYS A 12 -14.33 -2.73 8.04
CA LYS A 12 -13.70 -1.87 9.06
C LYS A 12 -13.37 -2.62 10.34
N ASP A 13 -14.32 -3.42 10.83
CA ASP A 13 -14.21 -4.06 12.14
C ASP A 13 -13.11 -5.11 12.17
N THR A 14 -12.97 -5.90 11.10
CA THR A 14 -11.88 -6.87 10.95
C THR A 14 -10.54 -6.16 10.70
N PHE A 15 -10.53 -5.08 9.90
CA PHE A 15 -9.33 -4.30 9.63
C PHE A 15 -8.72 -3.66 10.88
N VAL A 16 -9.55 -3.11 11.77
CA VAL A 16 -9.08 -2.48 13.01
C VAL A 16 -8.49 -3.52 13.96
N LYS A 17 -9.09 -4.71 14.04
CA LYS A 17 -8.65 -5.81 14.91
C LYS A 17 -7.33 -6.46 14.49
N ALA A 18 -6.97 -6.38 13.20
CA ALA A 18 -5.73 -6.95 12.69
C ALA A 18 -4.49 -6.35 13.36
N LYS A 19 -3.59 -7.24 13.79
CA LYS A 19 -2.36 -6.90 14.51
C LYS A 19 -1.34 -6.19 13.61
N GLN A 20 -1.28 -6.59 12.35
CA GLN A 20 -0.33 -6.09 11.38
C GLN A 20 -1.06 -5.52 10.17
N LYS A 21 -0.54 -4.38 9.68
CA LYS A 21 -1.12 -3.66 8.53
C LYS A 21 -0.05 -3.48 7.47
N ILE A 22 -0.45 -3.65 6.21
CA ILE A 22 0.42 -3.48 5.04
C ILE A 22 -0.26 -2.50 4.08
N VAL A 23 0.52 -1.65 3.43
CA VAL A 23 0.02 -0.74 2.38
C VAL A 23 0.48 -1.23 1.01
N LEU A 24 -0.47 -1.41 0.11
CA LEU A 24 -0.22 -1.77 -1.29
C LEU A 24 -0.35 -0.52 -2.16
N LEU A 25 0.76 -0.10 -2.77
CA LEU A 25 0.80 1.07 -3.66
C LEU A 25 1.00 0.64 -5.12
N PRO A 26 0.36 1.30 -6.08
CA PRO A 26 0.54 0.99 -7.49
C PRO A 26 1.87 1.58 -8.00
N THR A 27 2.52 0.88 -8.93
CA THR A 27 3.80 1.33 -9.51
C THR A 27 3.71 2.66 -10.25
N CYS A 28 2.51 3.10 -10.65
CA CYS A 28 2.28 4.41 -11.30
C CYS A 28 2.49 5.62 -10.37
N MET A 29 2.60 5.42 -9.05
CA MET A 29 2.99 6.49 -8.11
C MET A 29 4.48 6.81 -8.12
N ARG A 30 5.30 6.00 -8.80
CA ARG A 30 6.73 6.28 -8.89
C ARG A 30 6.97 7.49 -9.79
N LEU A 31 7.93 8.33 -9.40
CA LEU A 31 8.30 9.55 -10.14
C LEU A 31 8.89 9.22 -11.53
N ASP A 32 9.68 8.14 -11.63
CA ASP A 32 10.40 7.78 -12.86
C ASP A 32 10.10 6.36 -13.35
N SER A 33 10.22 6.19 -14.67
CA SER A 33 9.94 4.96 -15.40
C SER A 33 11.06 3.92 -15.44
N ASP A 34 12.00 3.87 -14.47
CA ASP A 34 12.70 2.65 -13.99
C ASP A 34 14.16 2.83 -13.53
N LYS A 35 14.93 3.83 -13.94
CA LYS A 35 16.41 3.70 -13.78
C LYS A 35 16.98 3.97 -12.39
N ALA A 36 16.26 4.65 -11.49
CA ALA A 36 16.79 5.02 -10.16
C ALA A 36 16.08 4.30 -8.99
N CYS A 37 15.03 3.52 -9.26
CA CYS A 37 14.30 2.86 -8.18
C CYS A 37 15.06 1.60 -7.74
N VAL A 38 15.66 1.65 -6.54
CA VAL A 38 16.33 0.50 -5.90
C VAL A 38 15.40 -0.26 -4.96
N ALA A 39 14.11 -0.34 -5.30
CA ALA A 39 13.18 -1.19 -4.56
C ALA A 39 13.64 -2.65 -4.62
N LEU A 40 13.51 -3.38 -3.51
CA LEU A 40 13.84 -4.80 -3.48
C LEU A 40 12.80 -5.53 -4.34
N ASP A 41 13.25 -6.27 -5.33
CA ASP A 41 12.41 -6.97 -6.28
C ASP A 41 12.90 -8.41 -6.43
N ASN A 42 12.01 -9.37 -6.22
CA ASN A 42 12.28 -10.79 -6.40
C ASN A 42 11.44 -11.42 -7.53
N GLY A 43 10.84 -10.61 -8.39
CA GLY A 43 9.98 -11.03 -9.49
C GLY A 43 8.52 -11.29 -9.07
N PHE A 44 8.24 -11.47 -7.78
CA PHE A 44 6.89 -11.70 -7.25
C PHE A 44 6.38 -10.53 -6.42
N GLU A 45 7.27 -9.88 -5.67
CA GLU A 45 6.99 -8.71 -4.86
C GLU A 45 8.05 -7.65 -5.08
N ARG A 46 7.61 -6.38 -5.00
CA ARG A 46 8.52 -5.24 -5.02
C ARG A 46 8.32 -4.40 -3.76
N LYS A 47 9.30 -4.37 -2.86
CA LYS A 47 9.22 -3.64 -1.58
C LYS A 47 9.93 -2.30 -1.66
N CYS A 48 9.25 -1.23 -1.24
CA CYS A 48 9.89 0.10 -1.21
C CYS A 48 10.91 0.20 -0.06
N VAL A 49 12.05 0.82 -0.33
CA VAL A 49 13.11 1.11 0.66
C VAL A 49 13.36 2.60 0.89
N GLY A 50 12.53 3.48 0.31
CA GLY A 50 12.64 4.94 0.53
C GLY A 50 13.81 5.63 -0.17
N CYS A 51 14.23 5.12 -1.34
CA CYS A 51 15.42 5.57 -2.09
C CYS A 51 15.48 7.07 -2.45
N SER A 52 14.34 7.75 -2.56
CA SER A 52 14.29 9.18 -2.90
C SER A 52 13.15 9.88 -2.15
N SER A 53 13.39 11.10 -1.67
CA SER A 53 12.36 12.00 -1.10
C SER A 53 11.43 12.58 -2.17
N ASN A 54 11.84 12.61 -3.43
CA ASN A 54 11.03 13.17 -4.52
C ASN A 54 10.01 12.16 -5.05
N CYS A 55 10.17 10.86 -4.75
CA CYS A 55 9.24 9.81 -5.16
C CYS A 55 8.00 9.76 -4.26
N ASN A 56 6.80 9.75 -4.83
CA ASN A 56 5.56 9.73 -4.04
C ASN A 56 5.42 8.43 -3.22
N VAL A 57 5.85 7.29 -3.77
CA VAL A 57 5.97 6.03 -3.01
C VAL A 57 6.94 6.19 -1.82
N GLY A 58 8.08 6.82 -2.05
CA GLY A 58 9.09 7.07 -1.02
C GLY A 58 8.58 7.96 0.11
N LYS A 59 7.77 8.98 -0.22
CA LYS A 59 7.10 9.83 0.77
C LYS A 59 6.15 9.02 1.66
N VAL A 60 5.32 8.17 1.05
CA VAL A 60 4.41 7.28 1.81
C VAL A 60 5.21 6.34 2.70
N PHE A 61 6.19 5.62 2.17
CA PHE A 61 7.04 4.71 2.93
C PHE A 61 7.69 5.41 4.14
N LYS A 62 8.28 6.60 3.94
CA LYS A 62 8.90 7.37 5.04
C LYS A 62 7.89 7.78 6.11
N SER A 63 6.66 8.11 5.72
CA SER A 63 5.59 8.46 6.67
C SER A 63 5.12 7.26 7.51
N LEU A 64 5.32 6.04 7.02
CA LEU A 64 4.88 4.80 7.66
C LEU A 64 5.99 4.07 8.42
N LEU A 65 7.25 4.39 8.12
CA LEU A 65 8.43 3.75 8.70
C LEU A 65 8.45 3.76 10.25
N PRO A 66 8.09 4.86 10.96
CA PRO A 66 8.03 4.87 12.43
C PRO A 66 7.01 3.89 13.02
N HIS A 67 5.98 3.55 12.24
CA HIS A 67 4.87 2.68 12.64
C HIS A 67 5.08 1.21 12.22
N ARG A 68 6.24 0.89 11.63
CA ARG A 68 6.59 -0.47 11.15
C ARG A 68 5.55 -1.05 10.17
N VAL A 69 4.92 -0.18 9.38
CA VAL A 69 3.96 -0.58 8.34
C VAL A 69 4.73 -0.78 7.03
N ASP A 70 4.66 -2.00 6.49
CA ASP A 70 5.32 -2.35 5.24
C ASP A 70 4.59 -1.80 4.02
N VAL A 71 5.37 -1.43 3.00
CA VAL A 71 4.86 -0.90 1.73
C VAL A 71 5.32 -1.77 0.56
N TYR A 72 4.35 -2.42 -0.08
CA TYR A 72 4.57 -3.19 -1.31
C TYR A 72 4.09 -2.44 -2.53
N LEU A 73 4.84 -2.58 -3.62
CA LEU A 73 4.51 -2.04 -4.92
C LEU A 73 3.87 -3.13 -5.78
N ILE A 74 2.66 -2.84 -6.24
CA ILE A 74 1.89 -3.76 -7.07
C ILE A 74 1.97 -3.28 -8.52
N PRO A 75 2.53 -4.11 -9.43
CA PRO A 75 2.44 -3.81 -10.85
C PRO A 75 0.99 -3.98 -11.31
N HIS A 76 0.62 -3.25 -12.36
CA HIS A 76 -0.69 -3.39 -12.99
C HIS A 76 -0.77 -4.76 -13.71
N SER A 77 -1.13 -5.83 -12.99
CA SER A 77 -1.13 -7.21 -13.50
C SER A 77 -2.38 -8.01 -13.15
N SER A 78 -2.65 -9.00 -14.00
CA SER A 78 -3.68 -10.04 -13.88
C SER A 78 -3.41 -11.06 -12.76
N ASP A 79 -2.30 -10.93 -12.02
CA ASP A 79 -1.87 -11.87 -10.99
C ASP A 79 -2.05 -11.31 -9.57
N PHE A 80 -2.88 -10.27 -9.40
CA PHE A 80 -3.11 -9.64 -8.09
C PHE A 80 -3.63 -10.65 -7.06
N THR A 81 -4.61 -11.47 -7.43
CA THR A 81 -5.12 -12.55 -6.58
C THR A 81 -4.01 -13.50 -6.13
N LYS A 82 -3.09 -13.89 -7.03
CA LYS A 82 -1.95 -14.77 -6.68
C LYS A 82 -1.02 -14.10 -5.68
N PHE A 83 -0.76 -12.81 -5.84
CA PHE A 83 0.04 -12.03 -4.90
C PHE A 83 -0.57 -12.04 -3.50
N LEU A 84 -1.90 -11.91 -3.42
CA LEU A 84 -2.67 -11.87 -2.18
C LEU A 84 -2.78 -13.22 -1.44
N GLN A 85 -2.63 -14.36 -2.13
CA GLN A 85 -2.83 -15.71 -1.55
C GLN A 85 -2.08 -15.96 -0.23
N ARG A 86 -0.92 -15.34 -0.04
CA ARG A 86 -0.11 -15.48 1.18
C ARG A 86 -0.77 -14.93 2.45
N TRP A 87 -1.78 -14.08 2.31
CA TRP A 87 -2.54 -13.51 3.43
C TRP A 87 -3.97 -14.02 3.48
N LYS A 88 -4.33 -14.97 2.60
CA LYS A 88 -5.67 -15.57 2.59
C LYS A 88 -6.00 -16.15 3.97
N ASP A 89 -7.20 -15.89 4.46
CA ASP A 89 -7.73 -16.37 5.75
C ASP A 89 -6.88 -15.96 6.98
N ASN A 90 -6.01 -14.94 6.86
CA ASN A 90 -5.17 -14.48 7.96
C ASN A 90 -5.77 -13.27 8.68
N GLU A 91 -6.50 -13.52 9.76
CA GLU A 91 -7.18 -12.49 10.56
C GLU A 91 -6.22 -11.51 11.28
N ASP A 92 -4.95 -11.89 11.45
CA ASP A 92 -3.95 -11.02 12.07
C ASP A 92 -3.39 -9.97 11.10
N MET A 93 -3.67 -10.11 9.80
CA MET A 93 -3.17 -9.25 8.73
C MET A 93 -4.29 -8.45 8.09
N ALA A 94 -4.03 -7.16 7.86
CA ALA A 94 -4.92 -6.31 7.09
C ALA A 94 -4.17 -5.47 6.05
N LEU A 95 -4.84 -5.21 4.93
CA LEU A 95 -4.23 -4.54 3.78
C LEU A 95 -4.92 -3.20 3.49
N VAL A 96 -4.15 -2.17 3.20
CA VAL A 96 -4.66 -0.95 2.58
C VAL A 96 -4.35 -1.01 1.09
N GLY A 97 -5.38 -1.20 0.28
CA GLY A 97 -5.29 -1.14 -1.17
C GLY A 97 -5.37 0.31 -1.65
N VAL A 98 -4.37 0.74 -2.40
CA VAL A 98 -4.36 2.04 -3.08
C VAL A 98 -4.40 1.82 -4.57
N ALA A 99 -5.34 2.48 -5.27
CA ALA A 99 -5.44 2.39 -6.72
C ALA A 99 -6.27 3.53 -7.30
N CYS A 100 -6.26 3.62 -8.63
CA CYS A 100 -7.13 4.54 -9.34
C CYS A 100 -8.58 4.03 -9.37
N VAL A 101 -9.51 4.91 -9.79
CA VAL A 101 -10.94 4.60 -9.88
C VAL A 101 -11.26 3.35 -10.71
N LEU A 102 -10.40 3.02 -11.68
CA LEU A 102 -10.60 1.89 -12.59
C LEU A 102 -10.31 0.52 -11.97
N ASN A 103 -9.50 0.43 -10.91
CA ASN A 103 -9.04 -0.88 -10.40
C ASN A 103 -9.24 -1.05 -8.89
N LEU A 104 -9.50 0.01 -8.13
CA LEU A 104 -9.59 -0.09 -6.68
C LEU A 104 -10.70 -1.05 -6.23
N LEU A 105 -11.87 -0.98 -6.86
CA LEU A 105 -13.02 -1.79 -6.47
C LEU A 105 -12.81 -3.27 -6.79
N MET A 106 -12.23 -3.58 -7.95
CA MET A 106 -11.89 -4.96 -8.34
C MET A 106 -10.93 -5.59 -7.33
N GLY A 107 -9.84 -4.89 -6.99
CA GLY A 107 -8.90 -5.37 -5.98
C GLY A 107 -9.54 -5.53 -4.59
N GLY A 108 -10.50 -4.68 -4.23
CA GLY A 108 -11.27 -4.82 -2.99
C GLY A 108 -12.13 -6.09 -2.95
N TYR A 109 -12.80 -6.44 -4.06
CA TYR A 109 -13.55 -7.69 -4.15
C TYR A 109 -12.64 -8.92 -4.12
N GLU A 110 -11.47 -8.88 -4.78
CA GLU A 110 -10.49 -9.98 -4.69
C GLU A 110 -10.02 -10.21 -3.25
N MET A 111 -9.86 -9.15 -2.44
CA MET A 111 -9.53 -9.29 -1.02
C MET A 111 -10.68 -9.91 -0.20
N ILE A 112 -11.94 -9.58 -0.52
CA ILE A 112 -13.11 -10.22 0.10
C ILE A 112 -13.14 -11.72 -0.20
N GLU A 113 -12.94 -12.11 -1.47
CA GLU A 113 -12.92 -13.52 -1.87
C GLU A 113 -11.84 -14.34 -1.16
N LEU A 114 -10.76 -13.68 -0.75
CA LEU A 114 -9.66 -14.28 0.01
C LEU A 114 -9.80 -14.10 1.52
N ASN A 115 -10.92 -13.57 2.01
CA ASN A 115 -11.18 -13.30 3.42
C ASN A 115 -10.07 -12.44 4.08
N ILE A 116 -9.62 -11.41 3.35
CA ILE A 116 -8.57 -10.49 3.79
C ILE A 116 -9.22 -9.18 4.23
N ALA A 117 -9.02 -8.82 5.50
CA ALA A 117 -9.44 -7.52 6.01
C ALA A 117 -8.74 -6.38 5.26
N SER A 118 -9.50 -5.42 4.73
CA SER A 118 -8.91 -4.37 3.90
C SER A 118 -9.60 -3.03 3.97
N GLN A 119 -8.87 -2.00 3.54
CA GLN A 119 -9.38 -0.65 3.31
C GLN A 119 -8.88 -0.13 1.96
N CYS A 120 -9.73 0.58 1.26
CA CYS A 120 -9.55 1.10 -0.08
C CYS A 120 -9.34 2.62 -0.04
N ILE A 121 -8.25 3.09 -0.63
CA ILE A 121 -7.93 4.52 -0.80
C ILE A 121 -7.71 4.83 -2.26
N PHE A 122 -8.32 5.91 -2.74
CA PHE A 122 -8.10 6.39 -4.09
C PHE A 122 -6.77 7.14 -4.22
N LEU A 123 -6.13 6.97 -5.37
CA LEU A 123 -5.16 7.94 -5.87
C LEU A 123 -5.82 9.30 -6.08
N ASP A 124 -5.07 10.38 -5.89
CA ASP A 124 -5.55 11.75 -6.11
C ASP A 124 -5.97 11.97 -7.57
N HIS A 125 -5.32 11.26 -8.51
CA HIS A 125 -5.67 11.24 -9.93
C HIS A 125 -5.20 9.97 -10.64
N CYS A 126 -5.84 9.64 -11.76
CA CYS A 126 -5.33 8.64 -12.70
C CYS A 126 -4.11 9.21 -13.43
N GLY A 127 -3.05 8.41 -13.58
CA GLY A 127 -1.86 8.85 -14.30
C GLY A 127 -1.04 7.73 -14.93
N CYS A 128 -1.50 6.49 -14.90
CA CYS A 128 -0.73 5.40 -15.50
C CYS A 128 -0.80 5.43 -17.03
N LYS A 129 0.28 4.99 -17.68
CA LYS A 129 0.36 4.85 -19.15
C LYS A 129 -0.77 4.05 -19.76
N LYS A 130 -1.18 3.00 -19.06
CA LYS A 130 -2.21 2.08 -19.55
C LYS A 130 -3.61 2.69 -19.61
N HIS A 131 -3.91 3.73 -18.82
CA HIS A 131 -5.29 4.19 -18.65
C HIS A 131 -5.51 5.70 -18.76
N TRP A 132 -4.45 6.51 -18.88
CA TRP A 132 -4.61 7.97 -18.82
C TRP A 132 -3.78 8.72 -19.86
N ASP A 133 -2.45 8.55 -19.83
CA ASP A 133 -1.52 9.35 -20.64
C ASP A 133 -0.36 8.50 -21.14
N ASP A 134 -0.04 8.55 -22.44
CA ASP A 134 0.99 7.70 -23.07
C ASP A 134 2.39 7.80 -22.41
N LYS A 135 2.71 8.96 -21.83
CA LYS A 135 3.97 9.19 -21.11
C LYS A 135 3.86 8.82 -19.63
N GLY A 136 2.65 8.83 -19.10
CA GLY A 136 2.35 8.55 -17.71
C GLY A 136 2.70 9.75 -16.83
N ILE A 137 1.82 10.03 -15.88
CA ILE A 137 1.95 11.09 -14.90
C ILE A 137 2.05 10.44 -13.54
N ALA A 138 3.14 10.70 -12.82
CA ALA A 138 3.29 10.20 -11.46
C ALA A 138 2.12 10.70 -10.60
N THR A 139 1.41 9.75 -9.98
CA THR A 139 0.26 10.05 -9.14
C THR A 139 0.63 10.02 -7.66
N SER A 140 -0.27 10.52 -6.81
CA SER A 140 -0.12 10.65 -5.36
C SER A 140 -1.34 10.12 -4.63
N ILE A 141 -1.26 10.15 -3.31
CA ILE A 141 -2.39 9.90 -2.41
C ILE A 141 -2.46 11.00 -1.37
N ASN A 142 -3.66 11.17 -0.82
CA ASN A 142 -3.85 11.83 0.46
C ASN A 142 -3.22 11.01 1.61
N ILE A 143 -2.01 11.40 2.03
CA ILE A 143 -1.29 10.74 3.13
C ILE A 143 -2.02 10.93 4.47
N GLU A 144 -2.69 12.05 4.70
CA GLU A 144 -3.45 12.28 5.94
C GLU A 144 -4.63 11.30 6.04
N GLN A 145 -5.32 11.04 4.92
CA GLN A 145 -6.38 10.03 4.86
C GLN A 145 -5.83 8.63 5.15
N LEU A 146 -4.67 8.29 4.57
CA LEU A 146 -3.99 7.03 4.88
C LEU A 146 -3.65 6.91 6.36
N HIS A 147 -3.14 7.99 6.97
CA HIS A 147 -2.82 8.03 8.39
C HIS A 147 -4.06 7.88 9.27
N LYS A 148 -5.18 8.47 8.87
CA LYS A 148 -6.47 8.32 9.55
C LYS A 148 -7.00 6.89 9.48
N ILE A 149 -6.90 6.24 8.31
CA ILE A 149 -7.32 4.85 8.13
C ILE A 149 -6.47 3.89 8.97
N LEU A 150 -5.17 4.16 9.05
CA LEU A 150 -4.23 3.37 9.85
C LEU A 150 -4.26 3.71 11.35
N ASP A 151 -5.04 4.72 11.76
CA ASP A 151 -5.11 5.25 13.13
C ASP A 151 -3.74 5.71 13.70
N ILE A 152 -2.92 6.34 12.85
CA ILE A 152 -1.56 6.82 13.21
C ILE A 152 -1.46 8.34 13.34
N SER A 153 -2.56 9.07 13.15
CA SER A 153 -2.61 10.54 13.09
C SER A 153 -2.28 11.31 14.40
N ASN A 154 -1.74 10.64 15.43
CA ASN A 154 -1.36 11.29 16.69
C ASN A 154 -0.21 10.63 17.49
N SER A 155 0.54 9.71 16.90
CA SER A 155 1.71 9.14 17.60
C SER A 155 2.90 10.11 17.51
N LYS A 156 3.00 11.03 18.48
CA LYS A 156 4.28 11.66 18.81
C LYS A 156 5.31 10.54 18.93
N GLY A 157 6.38 10.63 18.13
CA GLY A 157 7.36 9.58 17.95
C GLY A 157 7.77 8.90 19.24
N VAL A 158 7.34 7.64 19.41
CA VAL A 158 8.03 6.73 20.33
C VAL A 158 9.28 6.28 19.59
N LEU A 159 10.36 7.03 19.78
CA LEU A 159 11.70 6.56 19.47
C LEU A 159 11.98 5.39 20.41
N VAL A 160 11.67 4.17 19.97
CA VAL A 160 12.12 2.97 20.66
C VAL A 160 13.64 2.89 20.44
N ASN A 161 14.38 3.23 21.50
CA ASN A 161 15.82 3.06 21.58
C ASN A 161 16.18 1.63 21.19
N ARG A 162 17.00 1.51 20.14
CA ARG A 162 17.58 0.24 19.70
C ARG A 162 18.83 -0.02 20.54
N GLU A 163 18.72 -0.95 21.48
CA GLU A 163 19.87 -1.75 21.88
C GLU A 163 19.58 -3.22 21.57
N ASN A 164 20.51 -3.80 20.81
CA ASN A 164 20.73 -5.23 20.60
C ASN A 164 19.65 -6.02 19.88
N GLN A 165 19.84 -6.22 18.57
CA GLN A 165 19.87 -7.57 18.03
C GLN A 165 20.81 -7.62 16.82
N SER A 166 21.97 -8.20 17.09
CA SER A 166 23.02 -8.62 16.19
C SER A 166 22.49 -9.52 15.08
N PHE A 167 22.81 -9.15 13.84
CA PHE A 167 22.79 -10.05 12.70
C PHE A 167 23.77 -11.20 12.96
N VAL A 168 23.28 -12.43 12.94
CA VAL A 168 24.13 -13.61 12.74
C VAL A 168 24.01 -13.99 11.28
N ALA A 169 25.19 -14.26 10.71
CA ALA A 169 25.51 -14.45 9.30
C ALA A 169 24.74 -15.56 8.59
#